data_AF-A0A2M7V463-F1
#
_entry.id   AF-A0A2M7V463-F1
#
_cell.length_a   1.000
_cell.length_b   1.000
_cell.length_c   1.000
_cell.angle_alpha   90.00
_cell.angle_beta   90.00
_cell.angle_gamma   90.00
#
_symmetry.space_group_name_H-M   'P 1'
#
loop_
_entity.id
_entity.type
_entity.pdbx_description
1 polymer ?
#
loop_
_entity_poly.entity_id
_entity_poly.type
_entity_poly.pdbx_seq_one_letter_code
_entity_poly.pdbx_strand_id
1 'polypeptide(L)'
;MLADMDLQEKITQAWTQKMEVKAAEIQFEHVYNWFLDMAEQIIAVGGALGFLTPQVESYMYEELAGFFEPESLEYDPLRINRTFVEGRYQEDLVSPLIQLGLRVLDQGYAVERDTYSWEGVFKFSLIVHFLYARFSLLSDEIQISILLSYFYRAMVVGIPVQKVLSETLYNTSNPEFYIDKCRQFFEALEKNTEIIHFETGDPIPFAALPSLRGINKENGQVDAMLVEQSLEELLKEHKLSLQQTWMQNAISIYTKLRGISLIPDNQGGQLSPALEAVNDMITLVVHVGVNDAGDEFITSYYHQENPKVPVSALLKTLKEIVDLSDKTSQSNILHLNELFKKEKLIGEDENLVVYDMTTKTFSWAM
;
A
#
# COMPACT_ATOMS: atom_id res chain seq x y z
N MET A 1 -25.84 -23.50 -11.66
CA MET A 1 -25.23 -23.36 -13.00
C MET A 1 -25.67 -22.10 -13.77
N LEU A 2 -26.96 -21.88 -14.08
CA LEU A 2 -27.40 -20.59 -14.70
C LEU A 2 -27.54 -19.42 -13.70
N ALA A 3 -27.76 -19.71 -12.40
CA ALA A 3 -27.81 -18.68 -11.35
C ALA A 3 -26.42 -18.23 -10.84
N ASP A 4 -25.37 -19.03 -11.06
CA ASP A 4 -24.00 -18.75 -10.59
C ASP A 4 -23.20 -17.86 -11.55
N MET A 5 -23.50 -17.92 -12.86
CA MET A 5 -22.94 -16.99 -13.85
C MET A 5 -23.42 -15.56 -13.60
N ASP A 6 -24.70 -15.42 -13.22
CA ASP A 6 -25.33 -14.15 -12.90
C ASP A 6 -24.70 -13.47 -11.66
N LEU A 7 -24.29 -14.23 -10.64
CA LEU A 7 -23.65 -13.66 -9.45
C LEU A 7 -22.20 -13.24 -9.70
N GLN A 8 -21.42 -13.99 -10.48
CA GLN A 8 -20.04 -13.61 -10.80
C GLN A 8 -20.01 -12.40 -11.74
N GLU A 9 -20.90 -12.37 -12.73
CA GLU A 9 -21.08 -11.20 -13.59
C GLU A 9 -21.57 -10.00 -12.78
N LYS A 10 -22.44 -10.21 -11.77
CA LYS A 10 -22.83 -9.17 -10.81
C LYS A 10 -21.71 -8.75 -9.86
N ILE A 11 -20.81 -9.64 -9.42
CA ILE A 11 -19.66 -9.30 -8.58
C ILE A 11 -18.63 -8.54 -9.42
N THR A 12 -18.35 -8.97 -10.66
CA THR A 12 -17.45 -8.28 -11.59
C THR A 12 -18.06 -6.95 -12.04
N GLN A 13 -19.34 -6.88 -12.40
CA GLN A 13 -20.03 -5.63 -12.74
C GLN A 13 -20.14 -4.72 -11.53
N ALA A 14 -20.46 -5.23 -10.34
CA ALA A 14 -20.49 -4.43 -9.11
C ALA A 14 -19.08 -4.04 -8.67
N TRP A 15 -18.05 -4.82 -8.99
CA TRP A 15 -16.65 -4.42 -8.83
C TRP A 15 -16.33 -3.29 -9.80
N THR A 16 -16.55 -3.46 -11.11
CA THR A 16 -16.39 -2.39 -12.10
C THR A 16 -17.19 -1.13 -11.71
N GLN A 17 -18.40 -1.27 -11.17
CA GLN A 17 -19.26 -0.18 -10.71
C GLN A 17 -18.83 0.40 -9.34
N LYS A 18 -18.28 -0.40 -8.41
CA LYS A 18 -17.58 0.04 -7.17
C LYS A 18 -16.42 0.93 -7.55
N MET A 19 -15.65 0.43 -8.50
CA MET A 19 -14.44 1.02 -8.99
C MET A 19 -14.79 2.28 -9.74
N GLU A 20 -15.81 2.30 -10.62
CA GLU A 20 -16.27 3.50 -11.31
C GLU A 20 -16.91 4.55 -10.39
N VAL A 21 -17.70 4.17 -9.38
CA VAL A 21 -18.35 5.13 -8.46
C VAL A 21 -17.36 5.72 -7.45
N LYS A 22 -16.48 4.91 -6.84
CA LYS A 22 -15.42 5.41 -5.96
C LYS A 22 -14.26 6.03 -6.73
N ALA A 23 -13.93 5.55 -7.93
CA ALA A 23 -13.03 6.26 -8.82
C ALA A 23 -13.66 7.57 -9.27
N ALA A 24 -14.96 7.68 -9.53
CA ALA A 24 -15.58 8.98 -9.81
C ALA A 24 -15.53 9.93 -8.58
N GLU A 25 -15.67 9.41 -7.35
CA GLU A 25 -15.54 10.20 -6.12
C GLU A 25 -14.08 10.52 -5.71
N ILE A 26 -13.11 9.67 -6.07
CA ILE A 26 -11.68 9.80 -5.71
C ILE A 26 -10.87 10.44 -6.86
N GLN A 27 -11.16 10.11 -8.12
CA GLN A 27 -10.32 10.42 -9.29
C GLN A 27 -10.42 11.85 -9.81
N PHE A 28 -11.39 12.68 -9.40
CA PHE A 28 -11.45 14.05 -9.94
C PHE A 28 -11.34 15.19 -8.94
N GLU A 29 -11.70 15.01 -7.66
CA GLU A 29 -11.57 16.10 -6.68
C GLU A 29 -10.41 15.92 -5.70
N HIS A 30 -10.00 14.71 -5.31
CA HIS A 30 -9.15 14.55 -4.12
C HIS A 30 -7.67 14.20 -4.32
N VAL A 31 -7.28 13.61 -5.46
CA VAL A 31 -5.85 13.36 -5.78
C VAL A 31 -5.10 14.69 -6.01
N TYR A 32 -5.81 15.72 -6.47
CA TYR A 32 -5.28 17.08 -6.63
C TYR A 32 -5.26 17.89 -5.31
N ASN A 33 -6.23 17.68 -4.41
CA ASN A 33 -6.46 18.64 -3.32
C ASN A 33 -5.32 18.74 -2.29
N TRP A 34 -4.64 17.66 -1.90
CA TRP A 34 -3.61 17.77 -0.85
C TRP A 34 -2.32 18.44 -1.34
N PHE A 35 -1.98 18.31 -2.62
CA PHE A 35 -0.89 19.09 -3.22
C PHE A 35 -1.33 20.54 -3.52
N LEU A 36 -2.62 20.76 -3.82
CA LEU A 36 -3.22 22.10 -3.93
C LEU A 36 -3.26 22.83 -2.58
N ASP A 37 -3.50 22.12 -1.47
CA ASP A 37 -3.42 22.65 -0.10
C ASP A 37 -2.00 23.16 0.21
N MET A 38 -0.98 22.58 -0.44
CA MET A 38 0.40 23.05 -0.39
C MET A 38 0.76 24.07 -1.48
N ALA A 39 -0.10 24.34 -2.45
CA ALA A 39 0.26 25.21 -3.58
C ALA A 39 0.61 26.63 -3.12
N GLU A 40 -0.12 27.18 -2.15
CA GLU A 40 0.19 28.49 -1.57
C GLU A 40 1.53 28.49 -0.84
N GLN A 41 1.86 27.41 -0.13
CA GLN A 41 3.13 27.26 0.58
C GLN A 41 4.30 27.09 -0.41
N ILE A 42 4.11 26.30 -1.46
CA ILE A 42 5.08 26.13 -2.56
C ILE A 42 5.31 27.46 -3.28
N ILE A 43 4.26 28.25 -3.50
CA ILE A 43 4.37 29.59 -4.12
C ILE A 43 5.14 30.55 -3.19
N ALA A 44 4.79 30.59 -1.90
CA ALA A 44 5.45 31.46 -0.94
C ALA A 44 6.93 31.11 -0.76
N VAL A 45 7.24 29.84 -0.54
CA VAL A 45 8.62 29.34 -0.42
C VAL A 45 9.36 29.52 -1.75
N GLY A 46 8.71 29.28 -2.88
CA GLY A 46 9.34 29.43 -4.19
C GLY A 46 9.61 30.86 -4.62
N GLY A 47 8.78 31.80 -4.20
CA GLY A 47 9.07 33.23 -4.29
C GLY A 47 10.28 33.61 -3.44
N ALA A 48 10.36 33.12 -2.20
CA ALA A 48 11.46 33.41 -1.28
C ALA A 48 12.80 32.77 -1.73
N LEU A 49 12.77 31.55 -2.28
CA LEU A 49 13.93 30.84 -2.82
C LEU A 49 14.30 31.29 -4.24
N GLY A 50 13.52 32.19 -4.86
CA GLY A 50 13.84 32.81 -6.14
C GLY A 50 13.53 32.00 -7.39
N PHE A 51 13.09 30.75 -7.28
CA PHE A 51 12.81 29.91 -8.47
C PHE A 51 11.46 30.19 -9.13
N LEU A 52 10.55 30.93 -8.47
CA LEU A 52 9.29 31.42 -9.08
C LEU A 52 9.39 32.86 -9.58
N THR A 53 10.62 33.39 -9.72
CA THR A 53 10.82 34.71 -10.32
C THR A 53 10.66 34.66 -11.84
N PRO A 54 10.20 35.74 -12.50
CA PRO A 54 10.00 35.74 -13.96
C PRO A 54 11.24 35.41 -14.80
N GLN A 55 12.44 35.49 -14.22
CA GLN A 55 13.72 35.25 -14.88
C GLN A 55 14.13 33.78 -14.91
N VAL A 56 13.52 32.93 -14.08
CA VAL A 56 13.81 31.50 -14.04
C VAL A 56 12.79 30.80 -14.93
N GLU A 57 13.24 30.10 -15.96
CA GLU A 57 12.35 29.34 -16.87
C GLU A 57 12.33 27.85 -16.50
N SER A 58 11.18 27.20 -16.67
CA SER A 58 11.10 25.74 -16.57
C SER A 58 11.89 25.08 -17.71
N TYR A 59 12.27 23.82 -17.53
CA TYR A 59 12.83 23.01 -18.61
C TYR A 59 11.72 22.58 -19.55
N MET A 60 12.00 22.69 -20.85
CA MET A 60 11.17 22.12 -21.90
C MET A 60 11.40 20.61 -21.99
N TYR A 61 10.46 19.89 -22.61
CA TYR A 61 10.55 18.44 -22.79
C TYR A 61 11.88 18.01 -23.43
N GLU A 62 12.32 18.72 -24.46
CA GLU A 62 13.56 18.42 -25.18
C GLU A 62 14.80 18.60 -24.31
N GLU A 63 14.79 19.59 -23.41
CA GLU A 63 15.88 19.78 -22.44
C GLU A 63 15.87 18.67 -21.39
N LEU A 64 14.69 18.26 -20.93
CA LEU A 64 14.54 17.17 -19.97
C LEU A 64 15.02 15.83 -20.55
N ALA A 65 14.76 15.59 -21.83
CA ALA A 65 15.22 14.39 -22.53
C ALA A 65 16.76 14.27 -22.54
N GLY A 66 17.47 15.40 -22.59
CA GLY A 66 18.94 15.46 -22.51
C GLY A 66 19.50 15.03 -21.14
N PHE A 67 18.70 15.07 -20.07
CA PHE A 67 19.08 14.58 -18.75
C PHE A 67 18.96 13.07 -18.59
N PHE A 68 18.68 12.31 -19.65
CA PHE A 68 18.72 10.84 -19.61
C PHE A 68 20.01 10.28 -20.22
N GLU A 69 20.91 11.15 -20.71
CA GLU A 69 22.24 10.72 -21.13
C GLU A 69 23.11 10.39 -19.90
N PRO A 70 23.88 9.28 -19.92
CA PRO A 70 24.66 8.81 -18.77
C PRO A 70 25.65 9.83 -18.19
N GLU A 71 26.09 10.78 -19.01
CA GLU A 71 27.16 11.73 -18.69
C GLU A 71 26.67 13.14 -18.30
N SER A 72 25.36 13.43 -18.43
CA SER A 72 24.80 14.74 -18.11
C SER A 72 23.92 14.67 -16.86
N LEU A 73 24.34 15.37 -15.80
CA LEU A 73 23.42 15.78 -14.73
C LEU A 73 23.78 17.15 -14.15
N GLU A 74 24.34 18.03 -14.98
CA GLU A 74 24.41 19.45 -14.62
C GLU A 74 23.05 20.08 -14.93
N TYR A 75 22.25 20.26 -13.90
CA TYR A 75 20.99 20.99 -13.98
C TYR A 75 21.06 22.24 -13.10
N ASP A 76 20.46 23.33 -13.56
CA ASP A 76 20.17 24.52 -12.75
C ASP A 76 19.14 24.17 -11.65
N PRO A 77 19.49 24.32 -10.35
CA PRO A 77 18.61 24.02 -9.23
C PRO A 77 17.33 24.85 -9.14
N LEU A 78 17.33 26.09 -9.65
CA LEU A 78 16.14 26.94 -9.67
C LEU A 78 15.20 26.48 -10.80
N ARG A 79 15.75 26.23 -12.00
CA ARG A 79 14.96 25.73 -13.13
C ARG A 79 14.32 24.38 -12.82
N ILE A 80 15.04 23.45 -12.17
CA ILE A 80 14.47 22.14 -11.84
C ILE A 80 13.31 22.25 -10.85
N ASN A 81 13.44 23.07 -9.80
CA ASN A 81 12.38 23.29 -8.82
C ASN A 81 11.15 23.89 -9.49
N ARG A 82 11.35 24.90 -10.36
CA ARG A 82 10.27 25.48 -11.16
C ARG A 82 9.60 24.45 -12.07
N THR A 83 10.38 23.57 -12.70
CA THR A 83 9.86 22.55 -13.62
C THR A 83 9.00 21.52 -12.89
N PHE A 84 9.37 21.07 -11.69
CA PHE A 84 8.50 20.20 -10.89
C PHE A 84 7.20 20.90 -10.45
N VAL A 85 7.27 22.20 -10.17
CA VAL A 85 6.10 23.00 -9.78
C VAL A 85 5.16 23.25 -10.95
N GLU A 86 5.67 23.63 -12.13
CA GLU A 86 4.85 23.97 -13.31
C GLU A 86 4.46 22.74 -14.14
N GLY A 87 5.40 21.81 -14.32
CA GLY A 87 5.22 20.59 -15.11
C GLY A 87 4.24 19.59 -14.50
N ARG A 88 3.79 19.80 -13.26
CA ARG A 88 2.70 19.01 -12.66
C ARG A 88 1.38 19.11 -13.41
N TYR A 89 1.16 20.20 -14.14
CA TYR A 89 -0.05 20.45 -14.93
C TYR A 89 0.10 20.09 -16.41
N GLN A 90 1.29 19.66 -16.83
CA GLN A 90 1.64 19.43 -18.23
C GLN A 90 1.81 17.91 -18.43
N GLU A 91 0.83 17.26 -19.06
CA GLU A 91 0.80 15.80 -19.22
C GLU A 91 2.04 15.25 -19.96
N ASP A 92 2.53 15.99 -20.95
CA ASP A 92 3.72 15.69 -21.74
C ASP A 92 5.02 15.70 -20.91
N LEU A 93 5.06 16.48 -19.83
CA LEU A 93 6.21 16.53 -18.93
C LEU A 93 6.17 15.50 -17.80
N VAL A 94 5.04 14.80 -17.58
CA VAL A 94 4.90 13.89 -16.43
C VAL A 94 5.92 12.74 -16.47
N SER A 95 6.00 12.04 -17.61
CA SER A 95 6.92 10.90 -17.76
C SER A 95 8.40 11.29 -17.59
N PRO A 96 8.93 12.34 -18.27
CA PRO A 96 10.32 12.74 -18.06
C PRO A 96 10.56 13.28 -16.64
N LEU A 97 9.59 13.94 -16.00
CA LEU A 97 9.74 14.40 -14.61
C LEU A 97 9.79 13.25 -13.60
N ILE A 98 9.08 12.15 -13.82
CA ILE A 98 9.20 10.94 -12.98
C ILE A 98 10.64 10.41 -13.07
N GLN A 99 11.16 10.23 -14.27
CA GLN A 99 12.51 9.68 -14.49
C GLN A 99 13.59 10.60 -13.92
N LEU A 100 13.49 11.91 -14.16
CA LEU A 100 14.41 12.89 -13.61
C LEU A 100 14.33 12.92 -12.08
N GLY A 101 13.12 12.86 -11.52
CA GLY A 101 12.89 12.82 -10.07
C GLY A 101 13.58 11.63 -9.42
N LEU A 102 13.40 10.42 -9.96
CA LEU A 102 14.08 9.22 -9.49
C LEU A 102 15.60 9.36 -9.59
N ARG A 103 16.13 9.86 -10.72
CA ARG A 103 17.57 10.05 -10.90
C ARG A 103 18.16 11.07 -9.90
N VAL A 104 17.46 12.18 -9.65
CA VAL A 104 17.88 13.20 -8.66
C VAL A 104 17.84 12.63 -7.25
N LEU A 105 16.82 11.85 -6.91
CA LEU A 105 16.72 11.19 -5.62
C LEU A 105 17.85 10.15 -5.45
N ASP A 106 18.10 9.30 -6.44
CA ASP A 106 19.12 8.24 -6.37
C ASP A 106 20.55 8.78 -6.26
N GLN A 107 20.87 9.87 -6.94
CA GLN A 107 22.22 10.47 -6.89
C GLN A 107 22.42 11.42 -5.71
N GLY A 108 21.34 12.09 -5.26
CA GLY A 108 21.42 13.17 -4.28
C GLY A 108 20.97 12.79 -2.87
N TYR A 109 20.05 11.83 -2.75
CA TYR A 109 19.24 11.63 -1.55
C TYR A 109 19.05 10.15 -1.14
N ALA A 110 19.39 9.19 -2.01
CA ALA A 110 19.45 7.78 -1.65
C ALA A 110 20.64 7.48 -0.73
N VAL A 111 21.72 8.27 -0.82
CA VAL A 111 22.88 8.18 0.07
C VAL A 111 22.67 9.11 1.27
N GLU A 112 22.85 8.55 2.47
CA GLU A 112 22.77 9.22 3.77
C GLU A 112 23.62 10.50 3.82
N ARG A 113 23.05 11.58 4.38
CA ARG A 113 23.75 12.85 4.60
C ARG A 113 23.48 13.36 6.00
N ASP A 114 24.54 13.69 6.73
CA ASP A 114 24.47 14.27 8.08
C ASP A 114 23.81 15.65 8.11
N THR A 115 23.83 16.37 6.98
CA THR A 115 23.23 17.70 6.85
C THR A 115 22.61 17.90 5.47
N TYR A 116 21.42 18.48 5.45
CA TYR A 116 20.75 18.94 4.23
C TYR A 116 20.67 20.47 4.24
N SER A 117 20.95 21.09 3.10
CA SER A 117 20.61 22.51 2.90
C SER A 117 19.10 22.66 2.82
N TRP A 118 18.56 23.81 3.23
CA TRP A 118 17.12 24.11 3.08
C TRP A 118 16.62 23.96 1.66
N GLU A 119 17.42 24.38 0.67
CA GLU A 119 17.14 24.17 -0.75
C GLU A 119 17.09 22.68 -1.10
N GLY A 120 18.02 21.89 -0.54
CA GLY A 120 18.06 20.44 -0.71
C GLY A 120 16.83 19.74 -0.12
N VAL A 121 16.41 20.12 1.08
CA VAL A 121 15.18 19.61 1.72
C VAL A 121 13.95 19.98 0.90
N PHE A 122 13.87 21.23 0.44
CA PHE A 122 12.74 21.69 -0.36
C PHE A 122 12.62 20.94 -1.68
N LYS A 123 13.75 20.76 -2.40
CA LYS A 123 13.81 19.98 -3.65
C LYS A 123 13.39 18.53 -3.41
N PHE A 124 13.91 17.90 -2.35
CA PHE A 124 13.50 16.56 -1.95
C PHE A 124 11.98 16.49 -1.74
N SER A 125 11.43 17.40 -0.93
CA SER A 125 9.99 17.47 -0.68
C SER A 125 9.19 17.59 -1.96
N LEU A 126 9.56 18.50 -2.88
CA LEU A 126 8.86 18.66 -4.17
C LEU A 126 8.83 17.36 -4.99
N ILE A 127 9.99 16.71 -5.14
CA ILE A 127 10.11 15.51 -5.97
C ILE A 127 9.32 14.36 -5.35
N VAL A 128 9.46 14.12 -4.05
CA VAL A 128 8.75 13.03 -3.38
C VAL A 128 7.23 13.26 -3.42
N HIS A 129 6.76 14.49 -3.19
CA HIS A 129 5.34 14.79 -3.34
C HIS A 129 4.84 14.57 -4.77
N PHE A 130 5.61 14.98 -5.78
CA PHE A 130 5.26 14.76 -7.18
C PHE A 130 5.13 13.27 -7.50
N LEU A 131 6.06 12.43 -7.02
CA LEU A 131 6.03 10.98 -7.22
C LEU A 131 4.84 10.33 -6.50
N TYR A 132 4.60 10.67 -5.23
CA TYR A 132 3.49 10.10 -4.46
C TYR A 132 2.10 10.57 -4.96
N ALA A 133 1.98 11.79 -5.49
CA ALA A 133 0.76 12.27 -6.14
C ALA A 133 0.40 11.48 -7.40
N ARG A 134 1.36 10.77 -7.99
CA ARG A 134 1.16 9.93 -9.17
C ARG A 134 1.35 8.45 -8.89
N PHE A 135 1.50 8.06 -7.63
CA PHE A 135 1.95 6.73 -7.25
C PHE A 135 1.17 5.61 -7.93
N SER A 136 -0.17 5.72 -7.97
CA SER A 136 -1.07 4.73 -8.60
C SER A 136 -0.92 4.59 -10.11
N LEU A 137 -0.32 5.58 -10.78
CA LEU A 137 -0.05 5.60 -12.23
C LEU A 137 1.36 5.13 -12.58
N LEU A 138 2.24 5.00 -11.58
CA LEU A 138 3.60 4.51 -11.78
C LEU A 138 3.59 3.01 -12.03
N SER A 139 4.61 2.50 -12.73
CA SER A 139 4.80 1.04 -12.85
C SER A 139 5.08 0.42 -11.48
N ASP A 140 4.76 -0.87 -11.34
CA ASP A 140 4.98 -1.62 -10.10
C ASP A 140 6.43 -1.53 -9.63
N GLU A 141 7.39 -1.64 -10.55
CA GLU A 141 8.82 -1.51 -10.24
C GLU A 141 9.15 -0.16 -9.60
N ILE A 142 8.61 0.94 -10.14
CA ILE A 142 8.83 2.28 -9.62
C ILE A 142 8.13 2.46 -8.26
N GLN A 143 6.89 1.96 -8.13
CA GLN A 143 6.16 2.01 -6.86
C GLN A 143 6.95 1.31 -5.74
N ILE A 144 7.48 0.12 -6.03
CA ILE A 144 8.28 -0.67 -5.09
C ILE A 144 9.59 0.04 -4.77
N SER A 145 10.30 0.58 -5.77
CA SER A 145 11.52 1.36 -5.55
C SER A 145 11.28 2.58 -4.64
N ILE A 146 10.15 3.27 -4.82
CA ILE A 146 9.80 4.42 -3.97
C ILE A 146 9.52 3.98 -2.53
N LEU A 147 8.77 2.89 -2.33
CA LEU A 147 8.48 2.37 -1.00
C LEU A 147 9.72 1.80 -0.30
N LEU A 148 10.65 1.23 -1.06
CA LEU A 148 11.90 0.70 -0.52
C LEU A 148 12.83 1.82 -0.02
N SER A 149 12.80 3.00 -0.64
CA SER A 149 13.81 4.04 -0.39
C SER A 149 13.29 5.34 0.24
N TYR A 150 11.98 5.62 0.17
CA TYR A 150 11.42 6.94 0.52
C TYR A 150 10.08 6.89 1.28
N PHE A 151 9.69 5.73 1.83
CA PHE A 151 8.44 5.54 2.57
C PHE A 151 8.33 6.37 3.86
N TYR A 152 9.32 6.26 4.76
CA TYR A 152 9.30 7.00 6.03
C TYR A 152 9.51 8.49 5.79
N ARG A 153 10.49 8.84 4.95
CA ARG A 153 10.77 10.23 4.59
C ARG A 153 9.60 10.92 3.90
N ALA A 154 8.77 10.21 3.13
CA ALA A 154 7.53 10.75 2.57
C ALA A 154 6.57 11.24 3.68
N MET A 155 6.43 10.49 4.77
CA MET A 155 5.60 10.91 5.91
C MET A 155 6.21 12.10 6.65
N VAL A 156 7.53 12.14 6.80
CA VAL A 156 8.27 13.27 7.41
C VAL A 156 8.00 14.57 6.65
N VAL A 157 7.94 14.52 5.31
CA VAL A 157 7.62 15.68 4.49
C VAL A 157 6.12 15.98 4.38
N GLY A 158 5.26 15.20 5.06
CA GLY A 158 3.82 15.49 5.17
C GLY A 158 2.93 14.77 4.16
N ILE A 159 3.44 13.78 3.42
CA ILE A 159 2.63 13.01 2.48
C ILE A 159 1.72 12.05 3.26
N PRO A 160 0.41 12.00 2.97
CA PRO A 160 -0.51 11.06 3.59
C PRO A 160 -0.35 9.65 2.98
N VAL A 161 0.79 9.00 3.24
CA VAL A 161 1.19 7.73 2.58
C VAL A 161 0.12 6.64 2.71
N GLN A 162 -0.54 6.50 3.86
CA GLN A 162 -1.64 5.53 4.02
C GLN A 162 -2.73 5.73 2.96
N LYS A 163 -3.15 6.99 2.73
CA LYS A 163 -4.17 7.32 1.75
C LYS A 163 -3.71 6.98 0.33
N VAL A 164 -2.48 7.35 -0.03
CA VAL A 164 -1.90 7.06 -1.36
C VAL A 164 -1.87 5.56 -1.64
N LEU A 165 -1.43 4.77 -0.66
CA LEU A 165 -1.39 3.31 -0.78
C LEU A 165 -2.80 2.71 -0.82
N SER A 166 -3.72 3.16 0.03
CA SER A 166 -5.11 2.72 -0.01
C SER A 166 -5.74 3.01 -1.38
N GLU A 167 -5.54 4.20 -1.96
CA GLU A 167 -6.03 4.56 -3.30
C GLU A 167 -5.45 3.66 -4.40
N THR A 168 -4.16 3.33 -4.29
CA THR A 168 -3.50 2.44 -5.26
C THR A 168 -4.03 1.02 -5.17
N LEU A 169 -4.19 0.50 -3.95
CA LEU A 169 -4.80 -0.80 -3.71
C LEU A 169 -6.28 -0.82 -4.15
N TYR A 170 -6.99 0.29 -3.96
CA TYR A 170 -8.34 0.47 -4.46
C TYR A 170 -8.43 0.40 -5.98
N ASN A 171 -7.37 0.69 -6.74
CA ASN A 171 -7.39 0.64 -8.20
C ASN A 171 -7.10 -0.76 -8.78
N THR A 172 -6.95 -1.79 -7.93
CA THR A 172 -6.73 -3.18 -8.39
C THR A 172 -7.99 -3.79 -9.02
N SER A 173 -7.83 -4.64 -10.02
CA SER A 173 -8.96 -5.11 -10.83
C SER A 173 -9.78 -6.24 -10.21
N ASN A 174 -9.28 -6.92 -9.17
CA ASN A 174 -9.99 -7.97 -8.45
C ASN A 174 -9.33 -8.23 -7.06
N PRO A 175 -9.92 -9.08 -6.20
CA PRO A 175 -9.36 -9.42 -4.89
C PRO A 175 -7.97 -10.07 -4.91
N GLU A 176 -7.65 -10.87 -5.93
CA GLU A 176 -6.34 -11.51 -6.10
C GLU A 176 -5.24 -10.45 -6.25
N PHE A 177 -5.42 -9.54 -7.22
CA PHE A 177 -4.51 -8.43 -7.43
C PHE A 177 -4.41 -7.51 -6.21
N TYR A 178 -5.49 -7.31 -5.46
CA TYR A 178 -5.44 -6.57 -4.19
C TYR A 178 -4.52 -7.24 -3.16
N ILE A 179 -4.66 -8.54 -2.97
CA ILE A 179 -3.86 -9.32 -2.03
C ILE A 179 -2.39 -9.32 -2.45
N ASP A 180 -2.12 -9.59 -3.72
CA ASP A 180 -0.76 -9.60 -4.25
C ASP A 180 -0.11 -8.22 -4.18
N LYS A 181 -0.87 -7.15 -4.46
CA LYS A 181 -0.36 -5.78 -4.32
C LYS A 181 -0.06 -5.42 -2.86
N CYS A 182 -0.90 -5.85 -1.91
CA CYS A 182 -0.62 -5.70 -0.48
C CYS A 182 0.67 -6.44 -0.09
N ARG A 183 0.86 -7.67 -0.56
CA ARG A 183 2.08 -8.47 -0.31
C ARG A 183 3.32 -7.80 -0.89
N GLN A 184 3.26 -7.33 -2.14
CA GLN A 184 4.37 -6.62 -2.78
C GLN A 184 4.76 -5.36 -2.00
N PHE A 185 3.80 -4.54 -1.60
CA PHE A 185 4.05 -3.36 -0.78
C PHE A 185 4.62 -3.72 0.58
N PHE A 186 4.07 -4.74 1.24
CA PHE A 186 4.58 -5.24 2.51
C PHE A 186 6.06 -5.70 2.40
N GLU A 187 6.39 -6.51 1.39
CA GLU A 187 7.76 -6.96 1.14
C GLU A 187 8.73 -5.81 0.86
N ALA A 188 8.27 -4.76 0.16
CA ALA A 188 9.07 -3.56 -0.06
C ALA A 188 9.39 -2.85 1.26
N LEU A 189 8.44 -2.80 2.19
CA LEU A 189 8.66 -2.23 3.52
C LEU A 189 9.57 -3.10 4.39
N GLU A 190 9.51 -4.42 4.28
CA GLU A 190 10.44 -5.33 4.98
C GLU A 190 11.88 -5.16 4.50
N LYS A 191 12.07 -4.81 3.22
CA LYS A 191 13.38 -4.57 2.58
C LYS A 191 13.76 -3.10 2.53
N ASN A 192 13.01 -2.22 3.21
CA ASN A 192 13.21 -0.79 3.14
C ASN A 192 14.60 -0.40 3.66
N THR A 193 15.28 0.47 2.90
CA THR A 193 16.68 0.86 3.12
C THR A 193 16.83 2.17 3.90
N GLU A 194 15.73 2.77 4.34
CA GLU A 194 15.78 4.02 5.08
C GLU A 194 16.34 3.83 6.48
N ILE A 195 17.06 4.85 6.94
CA ILE A 195 17.58 4.96 8.29
C ILE A 195 16.80 6.05 9.00
N ILE A 196 16.30 5.72 10.20
CA ILE A 196 15.55 6.62 11.06
C ILE A 196 16.54 7.25 12.03
N HIS A 197 16.64 8.58 11.98
CA HIS A 197 17.46 9.36 12.88
C HIS A 197 16.61 9.95 14.00
N PHE A 198 17.07 9.73 15.23
CA PHE A 198 16.52 10.34 16.43
C PHE A 198 17.35 11.56 16.80
N GLU A 199 16.76 12.54 17.51
CA GLU A 199 17.55 13.69 18.02
C GLU A 199 18.62 13.24 19.02
N THR A 200 18.38 12.13 19.71
CA THR A 200 19.30 11.51 20.65
C THR A 200 19.32 10.00 20.40
N GLY A 201 20.49 9.36 20.50
CA GLY A 201 20.64 7.91 20.31
C GLY A 201 21.15 7.50 18.93
N ASP A 202 21.31 6.20 18.74
CA ASP A 202 21.84 5.65 17.50
C ASP A 202 20.74 5.56 16.43
N PRO A 203 21.08 5.83 15.15
CA PRO A 203 20.14 5.65 14.05
C PRO A 203 19.71 4.19 13.92
N ILE A 204 18.44 3.98 13.53
CA ILE A 204 17.85 2.63 13.41
C ILE A 204 17.38 2.42 11.97
N PRO A 205 17.77 1.32 11.30
CA PRO A 205 17.20 0.95 10.01
C PRO A 205 15.68 0.76 10.11
N PHE A 206 14.91 1.29 9.17
CA PHE A 206 13.45 1.12 9.14
C PHE A 206 13.07 -0.36 9.15
N ALA A 207 13.77 -1.19 8.36
CA ALA A 207 13.58 -2.64 8.32
C ALA A 207 13.85 -3.36 9.67
N ALA A 208 14.47 -2.68 10.65
CA ALA A 208 14.60 -3.20 12.00
C ALA A 208 13.38 -2.91 12.89
N LEU A 209 12.52 -1.94 12.54
CA LEU A 209 11.31 -1.64 13.31
C LEU A 209 10.35 -2.83 13.42
N PRO A 210 10.15 -3.68 12.39
CA PRO A 210 9.36 -4.90 12.53
C PRO A 210 9.92 -5.94 13.51
N SER A 211 11.15 -5.78 14.01
CA SER A 211 11.70 -6.63 15.07
C SER A 211 11.29 -6.23 16.49
N LEU A 212 10.50 -5.15 16.62
CA LEU A 212 9.82 -4.78 17.86
C LEU A 212 8.87 -5.92 18.32
N ARG A 213 8.68 -6.07 19.64
CA ARG A 213 7.87 -7.18 20.18
C ARG A 213 6.44 -7.09 19.65
N GLY A 214 5.80 -8.25 19.43
CA GLY A 214 4.42 -8.35 18.93
C GLY A 214 4.30 -8.78 17.47
N ILE A 215 5.39 -8.80 16.70
CA ILE A 215 5.40 -9.31 15.31
C ILE A 215 6.00 -10.73 15.32
N ASN A 216 5.14 -11.75 15.23
CA ASN A 216 5.59 -13.12 15.08
C ASN A 216 6.08 -13.35 13.65
N LYS A 217 7.36 -13.69 13.49
CA LYS A 217 8.01 -13.86 12.18
C LYS A 217 7.62 -15.17 11.48
N GLU A 218 7.18 -16.18 12.21
CA GLU A 218 6.92 -17.52 11.67
C GLU A 218 5.50 -17.66 11.09
N ASN A 219 4.52 -16.99 11.69
CA ASN A 219 3.10 -17.19 11.34
C ASN A 219 2.36 -15.91 10.95
N GLY A 220 3.06 -14.79 10.75
CA GLY A 220 2.41 -13.58 10.29
C GLY A 220 1.66 -12.79 11.37
N GLN A 221 1.49 -13.33 12.58
CA GLN A 221 0.66 -12.69 13.61
C GLN A 221 1.29 -11.37 14.08
N VAL A 222 0.45 -10.36 14.19
CA VAL A 222 0.79 -9.04 14.73
C VAL A 222 -0.13 -8.78 15.92
N ASP A 223 0.44 -8.75 17.10
CA ASP A 223 -0.23 -8.20 18.28
C ASP A 223 -0.03 -6.68 18.26
N ALA A 224 -1.04 -5.97 17.74
CA ALA A 224 -1.00 -4.52 17.61
C ALA A 224 -0.75 -3.80 18.94
N MET A 225 -1.24 -4.34 20.05
CA MET A 225 -1.05 -3.76 21.38
C MET A 225 0.41 -3.93 21.83
N LEU A 226 1.03 -5.09 21.60
CA LEU A 226 2.45 -5.31 21.91
C LEU A 226 3.38 -4.48 21.00
N VAL A 227 2.99 -4.30 19.74
CA VAL A 227 3.71 -3.42 18.80
C VAL A 227 3.64 -1.97 19.25
N GLU A 228 2.45 -1.48 19.62
CA GLU A 228 2.26 -0.13 20.18
C GLU A 228 3.04 0.06 21.49
N GLN A 229 3.03 -0.92 22.39
CA GLN A 229 3.80 -0.88 23.63
C GLN A 229 5.31 -0.84 23.37
N SER A 230 5.82 -1.67 22.45
CA SER A 230 7.23 -1.68 22.07
C SER A 230 7.67 -0.36 21.44
N LEU A 231 6.77 0.24 20.65
CA LEU A 231 7.01 1.55 20.06
C LEU A 231 7.03 2.64 21.12
N GLU A 232 6.08 2.64 22.05
CA GLU A 232 6.08 3.57 23.17
C GLU A 232 7.33 3.45 24.04
N GLU A 233 7.80 2.22 24.28
CA GLU A 233 9.05 1.98 25.01
C GLU A 233 10.24 2.59 24.27
N LEU A 234 10.38 2.30 22.98
CA LEU A 234 11.44 2.86 22.13
C LEU A 234 11.37 4.40 22.08
N LEU A 235 10.17 4.97 21.94
CA LEU A 235 9.99 6.42 21.82
C LEU A 235 10.08 7.19 23.16
N LYS A 236 9.75 6.54 24.29
CA LYS A 236 9.92 7.13 25.64
C LYS A 236 11.37 7.46 25.93
N GLU A 237 12.31 6.69 25.38
CA GLU A 237 13.75 6.94 25.50
C GLU A 237 14.20 8.18 24.71
N HIS A 238 13.47 8.56 23.65
CA HIS A 238 13.87 9.62 22.72
C HIS A 238 13.09 10.96 22.81
N LYS A 239 12.02 11.06 23.63
CA LYS A 239 11.29 12.32 23.98
C LYS A 239 10.78 13.19 22.81
N LEU A 240 10.10 12.65 21.80
CA LEU A 240 9.65 13.44 20.63
C LEU A 240 8.22 13.14 20.17
N SER A 241 7.36 14.18 20.15
CA SER A 241 5.93 14.04 19.83
C SER A 241 5.61 13.93 18.33
N LEU A 242 6.31 14.66 17.46
CA LEU A 242 6.08 14.63 16.01
C LEU A 242 6.63 13.36 15.35
N GLN A 243 7.86 12.97 15.71
CA GLN A 243 8.45 11.72 15.23
C GLN A 243 7.64 10.50 15.70
N GLN A 244 7.07 10.56 16.91
CA GLN A 244 6.15 9.55 17.41
C GLN A 244 4.94 9.38 16.48
N THR A 245 4.31 10.47 16.02
CA THR A 245 3.18 10.38 15.08
C THR A 245 3.57 9.73 13.76
N TRP A 246 4.72 10.10 13.18
CA TRP A 246 5.18 9.50 11.93
C TRP A 246 5.50 8.01 12.08
N MET A 247 6.16 7.62 13.18
CA MET A 247 6.48 6.22 13.45
C MET A 247 5.23 5.38 13.74
N GLN A 248 4.27 5.91 14.49
CA GLN A 248 2.96 5.27 14.70
C GLN A 248 2.23 5.05 13.37
N ASN A 249 2.20 6.06 12.50
CA ASN A 249 1.60 5.94 11.18
C ASN A 249 2.31 4.91 10.31
N ALA A 250 3.64 4.92 10.28
CA ALA A 250 4.44 3.98 9.50
C ALA A 250 4.20 2.53 9.94
N ILE A 251 4.16 2.30 11.25
CA ILE A 251 3.85 0.98 11.81
C ILE A 251 2.40 0.59 11.54
N SER A 252 1.44 1.51 11.69
CA SER A 252 0.04 1.22 11.36
C SER A 252 -0.12 0.78 9.89
N ILE A 253 0.58 1.45 8.96
CA ILE A 253 0.57 1.05 7.55
C ILE A 253 1.23 -0.32 7.38
N TYR A 254 2.39 -0.54 7.99
CA TYR A 254 3.11 -1.81 7.93
C TYR A 254 2.25 -2.99 8.42
N THR A 255 1.63 -2.85 9.60
CA THR A 255 0.80 -3.91 10.20
C THR A 255 -0.46 -4.17 9.39
N LYS A 256 -1.10 -3.11 8.87
CA LYS A 256 -2.28 -3.25 8.02
C LYS A 256 -1.96 -3.83 6.64
N LEU A 257 -0.82 -3.52 6.04
CA LEU A 257 -0.40 -4.16 4.79
C LEU A 257 -0.13 -5.65 5.00
N ARG A 258 0.54 -6.01 6.10
CA ARG A 258 0.77 -7.42 6.48
C ARG A 258 -0.53 -8.17 6.69
N GLY A 259 -1.49 -7.54 7.38
CA GLY A 259 -2.83 -8.07 7.61
C GLY A 259 -3.80 -7.81 6.44
N ILE A 260 -3.33 -7.33 5.29
CA ILE A 260 -4.12 -7.06 4.07
C ILE A 260 -5.39 -6.21 4.35
N SER A 261 -5.30 -5.33 5.36
CA SER A 261 -6.38 -4.52 5.93
C SER A 261 -6.07 -3.01 5.87
N LEU A 262 -5.20 -2.60 4.94
CA LEU A 262 -4.83 -1.19 4.80
C LEU A 262 -6.02 -0.31 4.42
N ILE A 263 -6.95 -0.86 3.66
CA ILE A 263 -8.26 -0.25 3.47
C ILE A 263 -9.05 -0.49 4.76
N PRO A 264 -9.37 0.57 5.55
CA PRO A 264 -10.14 0.39 6.77
C PRO A 264 -11.49 -0.27 6.47
N ASP A 265 -11.94 -1.13 7.38
CA ASP A 265 -13.29 -1.67 7.37
C ASP A 265 -14.29 -0.52 7.21
N ASN A 266 -15.05 -0.52 6.12
CA ASN A 266 -16.13 0.45 5.93
C ASN A 266 -17.31 0.04 6.82
N GLN A 267 -17.17 0.17 8.15
CA GLN A 267 -18.19 -0.19 9.14
C GLN A 267 -19.39 0.79 9.15
N GLY A 268 -19.47 1.73 8.20
CA GLY A 268 -20.43 2.84 8.22
C GLY A 268 -21.74 2.64 7.46
N GLY A 269 -21.99 1.49 6.82
CA GLY A 269 -23.25 1.25 6.07
C GLY A 269 -23.52 2.23 4.92
N GLN A 270 -22.48 2.93 4.43
CA GLN A 270 -22.55 3.90 3.34
C GLN A 270 -22.35 3.26 1.95
N LEU A 271 -22.07 1.96 1.92
CA LEU A 271 -21.80 1.21 0.71
C LEU A 271 -23.08 0.54 0.20
N SER A 272 -23.25 0.45 -1.13
CA SER A 272 -24.36 -0.36 -1.65
C SER A 272 -24.15 -1.83 -1.26
N PRO A 273 -25.21 -2.65 -1.11
CA PRO A 273 -25.10 -4.03 -0.62
C PRO A 273 -24.09 -4.90 -1.37
N ALA A 274 -23.90 -4.67 -2.67
CA ALA A 274 -22.91 -5.38 -3.47
C ALA A 274 -21.46 -5.02 -3.10
N LEU A 275 -21.22 -3.77 -2.70
CA LEU A 275 -19.89 -3.28 -2.31
C LEU A 275 -19.48 -3.79 -0.93
N GLU A 276 -20.45 -3.98 -0.04
CA GLU A 276 -20.28 -4.61 1.26
C GLU A 276 -19.88 -6.08 1.10
N ALA A 277 -20.58 -6.84 0.25
CA ALA A 277 -20.24 -8.23 -0.04
C ALA A 277 -18.80 -8.38 -0.59
N VAL A 278 -18.34 -7.43 -1.40
CA VAL A 278 -16.95 -7.43 -1.90
C VAL A 278 -15.93 -7.19 -0.77
N ASN A 279 -16.22 -6.25 0.14
CA ASN A 279 -15.33 -6.01 1.28
C ASN A 279 -15.28 -7.24 2.17
N ASP A 280 -16.43 -7.83 2.47
CA ASP A 280 -16.53 -9.06 3.24
C ASP A 280 -15.75 -10.21 2.57
N MET A 281 -15.80 -10.34 1.23
CA MET A 281 -15.04 -11.37 0.50
C MET A 281 -13.54 -11.20 0.70
N ILE A 282 -13.01 -9.98 0.55
CA ILE A 282 -11.59 -9.70 0.78
C ILE A 282 -11.23 -10.05 2.23
N THR A 283 -12.00 -9.55 3.19
CA THR A 283 -11.73 -9.79 4.61
C THR A 283 -11.75 -11.29 4.93
N LEU A 284 -12.72 -12.04 4.42
CA LEU A 284 -12.79 -13.49 4.59
C LEU A 284 -11.55 -14.18 4.03
N VAL A 285 -11.16 -13.88 2.78
CA VAL A 285 -9.97 -14.46 2.14
C VAL A 285 -8.71 -14.19 2.96
N VAL A 286 -8.55 -12.97 3.48
CA VAL A 286 -7.41 -12.56 4.29
C VAL A 286 -7.34 -13.33 5.61
N HIS A 287 -8.48 -13.62 6.23
CA HIS A 287 -8.54 -14.34 7.50
C HIS A 287 -8.38 -15.86 7.33
N VAL A 288 -8.44 -16.39 6.10
CA VAL A 288 -8.12 -17.80 5.82
C VAL A 288 -6.62 -18.03 6.08
N GLY A 289 -6.33 -18.83 7.11
CA GLY A 289 -4.95 -19.14 7.51
C GLY A 289 -4.37 -18.24 8.60
N VAL A 290 -5.18 -17.40 9.24
CA VAL A 290 -4.77 -16.52 10.36
C VAL A 290 -5.06 -17.17 11.73
N ASN A 291 -4.78 -18.48 11.87
CA ASN A 291 -4.98 -19.28 13.10
C ASN A 291 -6.34 -19.02 13.79
N ASP A 292 -6.40 -19.20 15.12
CA ASP A 292 -7.62 -19.08 15.93
C ASP A 292 -8.37 -17.73 15.78
N ALA A 293 -7.66 -16.63 15.56
CA ALA A 293 -8.28 -15.32 15.37
C ALA A 293 -9.00 -15.20 14.02
N GLY A 294 -8.42 -15.77 12.96
CA GLY A 294 -9.07 -15.92 11.66
C GLY A 294 -10.30 -16.82 11.75
N ASP A 295 -10.18 -17.93 12.50
CA ASP A 295 -11.29 -18.86 12.72
C ASP A 295 -12.47 -18.18 13.42
N GLU A 296 -12.20 -17.43 14.50
CA GLU A 296 -13.23 -16.68 15.23
C GLU A 296 -13.95 -15.67 14.33
N PHE A 297 -13.21 -14.93 13.51
CA PHE A 297 -13.80 -13.98 12.57
C PHE A 297 -14.67 -14.68 11.53
N ILE A 298 -14.15 -15.70 10.84
CA ILE A 298 -14.85 -16.43 9.77
C ILE A 298 -16.11 -17.10 10.33
N THR A 299 -16.00 -17.73 11.50
CA THR A 299 -17.12 -18.36 12.21
C THR A 299 -18.17 -17.31 12.57
N SER A 300 -17.76 -16.19 13.18
CA SER A 300 -18.66 -15.11 13.56
C SER A 300 -19.35 -14.48 12.36
N TYR A 301 -18.70 -14.41 11.19
CA TYR A 301 -19.27 -13.91 9.96
C TYR A 301 -20.41 -14.81 9.44
N TYR A 302 -20.16 -16.11 9.34
CA TYR A 302 -21.12 -17.05 8.76
C TYR A 302 -22.30 -17.39 9.67
N HIS A 303 -22.19 -17.16 10.98
CA HIS A 303 -23.30 -17.31 11.93
C HIS A 303 -24.18 -16.06 12.07
N GLN A 304 -23.94 -15.00 11.29
CA GLN A 304 -24.85 -13.84 11.24
C GLN A 304 -26.18 -14.20 10.56
N GLU A 305 -27.26 -13.45 10.84
CA GLU A 305 -28.58 -13.73 10.24
C GLU A 305 -28.59 -13.64 8.71
N ASN A 306 -27.68 -12.88 8.10
CA ASN A 306 -27.61 -12.70 6.65
C ASN A 306 -26.18 -12.44 6.16
N PRO A 307 -25.31 -13.45 6.11
CA PRO A 307 -23.97 -13.31 5.55
C PRO A 307 -24.07 -12.95 4.07
N LYS A 308 -23.41 -11.87 3.66
CA LYS A 308 -23.50 -11.32 2.30
C LYS A 308 -22.68 -12.13 1.30
N VAL A 309 -21.65 -12.82 1.76
CA VAL A 309 -20.79 -13.71 0.96
C VAL A 309 -21.15 -15.16 1.29
N PRO A 310 -21.74 -15.91 0.36
CA PRO A 310 -21.97 -17.35 0.54
C PRO A 310 -20.65 -18.12 0.63
N VAL A 311 -20.64 -19.23 1.37
CA VAL A 311 -19.49 -20.15 1.47
C VAL A 311 -19.01 -20.58 0.09
N SER A 312 -19.94 -20.93 -0.82
CA SER A 312 -19.62 -21.33 -2.19
C SER A 312 -18.89 -20.25 -2.99
N ALA A 313 -19.22 -18.97 -2.77
CA ALA A 313 -18.55 -17.85 -3.43
C ALA A 313 -17.12 -17.68 -2.89
N LEU A 314 -16.93 -17.79 -1.57
CA LEU A 314 -15.60 -17.74 -0.95
C LEU A 314 -14.71 -18.88 -1.46
N LEU A 315 -15.22 -20.12 -1.48
CA LEU A 315 -14.47 -21.28 -1.95
C LEU A 315 -14.04 -21.13 -3.42
N LYS A 316 -14.92 -20.61 -4.27
CA LYS A 316 -14.57 -20.33 -5.67
C LYS A 316 -13.42 -19.32 -5.78
N THR A 317 -13.47 -18.23 -5.02
CA THR A 317 -12.38 -17.23 -4.98
C THR A 317 -11.08 -17.87 -4.48
N LEU A 318 -11.12 -18.67 -3.41
CA LEU A 318 -9.94 -19.35 -2.89
C LEU A 318 -9.28 -20.28 -3.91
N LYS A 319 -10.06 -20.97 -4.75
CA LYS A 319 -9.51 -21.79 -5.84
C LYS A 319 -8.70 -21.01 -6.87
N GLU A 320 -9.15 -19.80 -7.16
CA GLU A 320 -8.53 -18.96 -8.18
C GLU A 320 -7.19 -18.42 -7.67
N ILE A 321 -7.07 -18.15 -6.37
CA ILE A 321 -5.93 -17.40 -5.80
C ILE A 321 -4.97 -18.24 -4.94
N VAL A 322 -5.39 -19.40 -4.41
CA VAL A 322 -4.57 -20.20 -3.51
C VAL A 322 -3.89 -21.32 -4.29
N ASP A 323 -2.56 -21.24 -4.35
CA ASP A 323 -1.72 -22.28 -4.94
C ASP A 323 -1.56 -23.45 -3.97
N LEU A 324 -2.20 -24.59 -4.29
CA LEU A 324 -2.07 -25.84 -3.53
C LEU A 324 -0.72 -26.53 -3.72
N SER A 325 0.22 -25.99 -4.50
CA SER A 325 1.61 -26.48 -4.55
C SER A 325 2.41 -26.06 -3.31
N ASP A 326 2.03 -24.96 -2.67
CA ASP A 326 2.68 -24.43 -1.47
C ASP A 326 2.20 -25.14 -0.18
N LYS A 327 3.13 -25.47 0.71
CA LYS A 327 2.83 -26.21 1.96
C LYS A 327 2.04 -25.38 2.97
N THR A 328 2.30 -24.08 3.06
CA THR A 328 1.59 -23.20 3.98
C THR A 328 0.13 -23.08 3.54
N SER A 329 -0.08 -22.89 2.24
CA SER A 329 -1.38 -22.85 1.60
C SER A 329 -2.16 -24.16 1.78
N GLN A 330 -1.51 -25.32 1.60
CA GLN A 330 -2.11 -26.62 1.92
C GLN A 330 -2.57 -26.72 3.38
N SER A 331 -1.70 -26.32 4.33
CA SER A 331 -2.02 -26.35 5.75
C SER A 331 -3.23 -25.46 6.07
N ASN A 332 -3.27 -24.25 5.51
CA ASN A 332 -4.35 -23.30 5.74
C ASN A 332 -5.69 -23.78 5.19
N ILE A 333 -5.70 -24.39 3.99
CA ILE A 333 -6.93 -24.90 3.38
C ILE A 333 -7.42 -26.18 4.06
N LEU A 334 -6.52 -27.05 4.51
CA LEU A 334 -6.90 -28.21 5.34
C LEU A 334 -7.49 -27.78 6.68
N HIS A 335 -6.91 -26.76 7.31
CA HIS A 335 -7.46 -26.18 8.54
C HIS A 335 -8.84 -25.56 8.31
N LEU A 336 -9.00 -24.80 7.23
CA LEU A 336 -10.30 -24.23 6.84
C LEU A 336 -11.36 -25.32 6.57
N ASN A 337 -10.97 -26.44 5.96
CA ASN A 337 -11.84 -27.60 5.74
C ASN A 337 -12.39 -28.15 7.06
N GLU A 338 -11.52 -28.33 8.06
CA GLU A 338 -11.93 -28.79 9.39
C GLU A 338 -12.80 -27.76 10.11
N LEU A 339 -12.47 -26.48 10.01
CA LEU A 339 -13.30 -25.39 10.56
C LEU A 339 -14.71 -25.41 9.96
N PHE A 340 -14.82 -25.50 8.63
CA PHE A 340 -16.12 -25.47 7.95
C PHE A 340 -16.97 -26.69 8.29
N LYS A 341 -16.36 -27.87 8.47
CA LYS A 341 -17.06 -29.06 8.97
C LYS A 341 -17.54 -28.88 10.40
N LYS A 342 -16.65 -28.42 11.29
CA LYS A 342 -16.94 -28.19 12.71
C LYS A 342 -18.11 -27.21 12.90
N GLU A 343 -18.11 -26.13 12.14
CA GLU A 343 -19.15 -25.09 12.17
C GLU A 343 -20.37 -25.43 11.31
N LYS A 344 -20.40 -26.61 10.69
CA LYS A 344 -21.49 -27.12 9.83
C LYS A 344 -21.81 -26.21 8.64
N LEU A 345 -20.78 -25.52 8.14
CA LEU A 345 -20.85 -24.67 6.94
C LEU A 345 -20.77 -25.50 5.65
N ILE A 346 -20.19 -26.70 5.73
CA ILE A 346 -20.19 -27.74 4.69
C ILE A 346 -20.61 -29.08 5.31
N GLY A 347 -20.98 -30.06 4.48
CA GLY A 347 -21.31 -31.41 4.95
C GLY A 347 -20.11 -32.13 5.59
N GLU A 348 -20.36 -33.08 6.50
CA GLU A 348 -19.28 -33.88 7.13
C GLU A 348 -18.48 -34.69 6.09
N ASP A 349 -19.16 -35.16 5.04
CA ASP A 349 -18.59 -35.93 3.92
C ASP A 349 -17.99 -35.05 2.81
N GLU A 350 -18.22 -33.75 2.87
CA GLU A 350 -17.76 -32.78 1.89
C GLU A 350 -16.33 -32.33 2.23
N ASN A 351 -15.42 -32.33 1.25
CA ASN A 351 -14.04 -31.84 1.44
C ASN A 351 -13.74 -30.71 0.45
N LEU A 352 -13.06 -29.66 0.93
CA LEU A 352 -12.59 -28.56 0.09
C LEU A 352 -11.49 -29.02 -0.87
N VAL A 353 -10.55 -29.81 -0.35
CA VAL A 353 -9.42 -30.38 -1.09
C VAL A 353 -9.31 -31.87 -0.85
N VAL A 354 -8.79 -32.59 -1.85
CA VAL A 354 -8.52 -34.01 -1.79
C VAL A 354 -7.06 -34.24 -2.13
N TYR A 355 -6.43 -35.19 -1.43
CA TYR A 355 -5.08 -35.63 -1.72
C TYR A 355 -5.09 -36.77 -2.74
N ASP A 356 -4.51 -36.55 -3.92
CA ASP A 356 -4.33 -37.61 -4.90
C ASP A 356 -3.08 -38.44 -4.56
N MET A 357 -3.29 -39.69 -4.16
CA MET A 357 -2.23 -40.62 -3.80
C MET A 357 -1.30 -40.97 -4.97
N THR A 358 -1.76 -40.80 -6.21
CA THR A 358 -1.03 -41.14 -7.45
C THR A 358 -0.06 -40.03 -7.82
N THR A 359 -0.54 -38.79 -7.87
CA THR A 359 0.29 -37.61 -8.20
C THR A 359 1.01 -37.05 -6.97
N LYS A 360 0.61 -37.47 -5.76
CA LYS A 360 1.09 -36.97 -4.47
C LYS A 360 0.85 -35.47 -4.27
N THR A 361 -0.21 -34.94 -4.87
CA THR A 361 -0.57 -33.52 -4.83
C THR A 361 -1.97 -33.33 -4.27
N PHE A 362 -2.21 -32.16 -3.67
CA PHE A 362 -3.57 -31.74 -3.34
C PHE A 362 -4.26 -31.15 -4.57
N SER A 363 -5.56 -31.39 -4.68
CA SER A 363 -6.43 -30.80 -5.69
C SER A 363 -7.74 -30.34 -5.07
N TRP A 364 -8.29 -29.24 -5.58
CA TRP A 364 -9.62 -28.78 -5.21
C TRP A 364 -10.69 -29.81 -5.57
N ALA A 365 -11.58 -30.11 -4.62
CA ALA A 365 -12.59 -31.15 -4.76
C ALA A 365 -14.00 -30.61 -4.97
N MET A 366 -14.36 -29.54 -4.26
CA MET A 366 -15.61 -28.79 -4.42
C MET A 366 -15.35 -27.48 -5.07
#